data_AF-A0A1V4XVM9-F1
#
_entry.id   AF-A0A1V4XVM9-F1
#
_cell.length_a   1.000
_cell.length_b   1.000
_cell.length_c   1.000
_cell.angle_alpha   90.00
_cell.angle_beta   90.00
_cell.angle_gamma   90.00
#
_symmetry.space_group_name_H-M   'P 1'
#
loop_
_entity.id
_entity.type
_entity.pdbx_description
1 polymer ?
#
loop_
_entity_poly.entity_id
_entity_poly.type
_entity_poly.pdbx_seq_one_letter_code
_entity_poly.pdbx_strand_id
1 'polypeptide(L)'
;MNADCVTHRTFARSGYTVARAERGLFLTLDHGLLGMSPLCNHGHADALSVTVSVKGVPFLVDTGTYRYNGAPDYRKYFKGTRAHNTVTVDGRDQAIQVTSFIWGRSYQARLTRTETRVEGLFLEVAHDGYTRLKSPVVHRRALLVGSEGSLLVRDTFSGTGSHDFEQNFHLHPEVRATRSGEWWRLEAASVACHMRQMRGKALTLHAGEEDPPFGWHSPSYGLKVKSGVLSSRDRGPAAGVLFITAFCTGEPPGEDILKELASGL
;
A
#
# COMPACT_ATOMS: atom_id res chain seq x y z
N MET A 1 -19.60 29.18 3.29
CA MET A 1 -19.11 28.35 4.40
C MET A 1 -18.19 27.32 3.77
N ASN A 2 -16.89 27.62 3.75
CA ASN A 2 -15.85 26.80 3.12
C ASN A 2 -15.46 25.67 4.07
N ALA A 3 -15.59 24.42 3.65
CA ALA A 3 -14.91 23.29 4.30
C ALA A 3 -14.79 22.06 3.39
N ASP A 4 -14.52 22.22 2.09
CA ASP A 4 -14.18 21.13 1.17
C ASP A 4 -12.71 20.68 1.37
N CYS A 5 -12.28 20.54 2.63
CA CYS A 5 -10.87 20.37 2.97
C CYS A 5 -10.61 18.98 3.54
N VAL A 6 -9.60 18.31 2.99
CA VAL A 6 -9.04 17.08 3.56
C VAL A 6 -8.47 17.40 4.94
N THR A 7 -8.97 16.73 5.97
CA THR A 7 -8.42 16.84 7.33
C THR A 7 -7.37 15.76 7.53
N HIS A 8 -6.24 16.11 8.15
CA HIS A 8 -5.18 15.13 8.42
C HIS A 8 -4.46 15.38 9.74
N ARG A 9 -3.77 14.35 10.20
CA ARG A 9 -2.86 14.41 11.33
C ARG A 9 -1.65 13.52 11.08
N THR A 10 -0.47 14.09 11.24
CA THR A 10 0.81 13.37 11.19
C THR A 10 1.36 13.16 12.59
N PHE A 11 1.64 11.91 12.91
CA PHE A 11 2.30 11.47 14.13
C PHE A 11 3.78 11.20 13.84
N ALA A 12 4.58 12.28 13.75
CA ALA A 12 5.96 12.20 13.26
C ALA A 12 6.87 11.22 14.04
N ARG A 13 6.62 11.03 15.35
CA ARG A 13 7.41 10.09 16.17
C ARG A 13 7.11 8.62 15.89
N SER A 14 5.83 8.31 15.67
CA SER A 14 5.39 6.95 15.33
C SER A 14 5.53 6.66 13.83
N GLY A 15 5.55 7.72 13.01
CA GLY A 15 5.61 7.65 11.56
C GLY A 15 4.29 7.26 10.91
N TYR A 16 3.18 7.85 11.35
CA TYR A 16 1.88 7.64 10.70
C TYR A 16 1.27 8.97 10.27
N THR A 17 0.59 8.98 9.14
CA THR A 17 -0.33 10.04 8.77
C THR A 17 -1.73 9.46 8.58
N VAL A 18 -2.71 10.08 9.22
CA VAL A 18 -4.12 9.74 9.07
C VAL A 18 -4.80 10.88 8.32
N ALA A 19 -5.58 10.58 7.30
CA ALA A 19 -6.31 11.58 6.53
C ALA A 19 -7.79 11.18 6.33
N ARG A 20 -8.65 12.20 6.25
CA ARG A 20 -10.08 12.06 5.99
C ARG A 20 -10.50 13.06 4.93
N ALA A 21 -11.27 12.60 3.95
CA ALA A 21 -11.87 13.43 2.91
C ALA A 21 -13.39 13.22 2.90
N GLU A 22 -14.07 13.84 1.94
CA GLU A 22 -15.51 13.65 1.75
C GLU A 22 -15.87 12.20 1.41
N ARG A 23 -17.18 11.95 1.31
CA ARG A 23 -17.77 10.63 1.03
C ARG A 23 -17.36 9.54 2.02
N GLY A 24 -16.77 9.94 3.15
CA GLY A 24 -16.31 9.06 4.21
C GLY A 24 -14.99 8.36 3.91
N LEU A 25 -14.17 8.86 2.98
CA LEU A 25 -12.82 8.35 2.74
C LEU A 25 -11.95 8.58 3.98
N PHE A 26 -11.38 7.51 4.52
CA PHE A 26 -10.43 7.54 5.63
C PHE A 26 -9.24 6.66 5.27
N LEU A 27 -8.02 7.17 5.45
CA LEU A 27 -6.81 6.41 5.21
C LEU A 27 -5.77 6.59 6.31
N THR A 28 -4.89 5.60 6.42
CA THR A 28 -3.65 5.66 7.20
C THR A 28 -2.48 5.32 6.29
N LEU A 29 -1.44 6.14 6.33
CA LEU A 29 -0.17 5.95 5.63
C LEU A 29 0.94 5.69 6.65
N ASP A 30 1.65 4.57 6.50
CA ASP A 30 2.81 4.21 7.30
C ASP A 30 4.10 4.80 6.70
N HIS A 31 4.80 5.63 7.46
CA HIS A 31 6.14 6.14 7.17
C HIS A 31 7.07 5.99 8.38
N GLY A 32 6.76 5.04 9.26
CA GLY A 32 7.47 4.75 10.49
C GLY A 32 8.68 3.87 10.30
N LEU A 33 9.50 3.84 11.35
CA LEU A 33 10.58 2.86 11.46
C LEU A 33 9.97 1.47 11.59
N LEU A 34 10.70 0.44 11.13
CA LEU A 34 10.27 -0.96 11.17
C LEU A 34 9.70 -1.40 12.53
N GLY A 35 10.24 -0.87 13.62
CA GLY A 35 9.73 -1.12 14.97
C GLY A 35 10.75 -0.71 16.02
N MET A 36 10.59 -1.26 17.23
CA MET A 36 11.48 -0.96 18.35
C MET A 36 12.85 -1.62 18.16
N SER A 37 13.88 -0.79 17.97
CA SER A 37 15.30 -1.16 17.93
C SER A 37 15.75 -1.88 19.22
N PRO A 38 16.72 -2.81 19.18
CA PRO A 38 17.51 -3.20 18.00
C PRO A 38 16.92 -4.35 17.18
N LEU A 39 15.99 -5.12 17.73
CA LEU A 39 15.54 -6.38 17.11
C LEU A 39 14.26 -6.23 16.27
N CYS A 40 13.49 -5.16 16.48
CA CYS A 40 12.23 -4.86 15.80
C CYS A 40 11.22 -6.03 15.86
N ASN A 41 11.18 -6.77 16.97
CA ASN A 41 10.57 -8.11 17.07
C ASN A 41 9.15 -8.22 16.49
N HIS A 42 8.32 -7.22 16.74
CA HIS A 42 6.91 -7.17 16.33
C HIS A 42 6.66 -6.36 15.06
N GLY A 43 7.66 -5.63 14.57
CA GLY A 43 7.57 -4.85 13.35
C GLY A 43 7.33 -5.70 12.11
N HIS A 44 6.57 -5.21 11.15
CA HIS A 44 6.37 -5.84 9.85
C HIS A 44 7.14 -5.06 8.79
N ALA A 45 7.54 -5.70 7.68
CA ALA A 45 8.23 -5.00 6.60
C ALA A 45 7.25 -4.24 5.70
N ASP A 46 6.52 -3.29 6.27
CA ASP A 46 5.30 -2.66 5.75
C ASP A 46 5.45 -1.15 5.51
N ALA A 47 6.67 -0.64 5.37
CA ALA A 47 6.89 0.77 5.09
C ALA A 47 6.11 1.22 3.84
N LEU A 48 5.54 2.42 3.93
CA LEU A 48 4.72 3.06 2.91
C LEU A 48 3.39 2.35 2.64
N SER A 49 3.01 1.36 3.46
CA SER A 49 1.69 0.74 3.40
C SER A 49 0.59 1.76 3.63
N VAL A 50 -0.50 1.63 2.87
CA VAL A 50 -1.70 2.45 3.00
C VAL A 50 -2.91 1.57 3.29
N THR A 51 -3.69 1.92 4.32
CA THR A 51 -5.01 1.31 4.57
C THR A 51 -6.10 2.31 4.26
N VAL A 52 -7.25 1.82 3.77
CA VAL A 52 -8.35 2.67 3.30
C VAL A 52 -9.68 2.08 3.78
N SER A 53 -10.52 2.93 4.34
CA SER A 53 -11.92 2.65 4.62
C SER A 53 -12.80 3.77 4.05
N VAL A 54 -14.05 3.42 3.73
CA VAL A 54 -15.02 4.33 3.14
C VAL A 54 -16.33 4.19 3.90
N LYS A 55 -16.80 5.28 4.50
CA LYS A 55 -17.99 5.29 5.38
C LYS A 55 -17.90 4.23 6.50
N GLY A 56 -16.69 4.03 7.03
CA GLY A 56 -16.41 3.04 8.08
C GLY A 56 -16.23 1.59 7.59
N VAL A 57 -16.42 1.31 6.30
CA VAL A 57 -16.22 -0.03 5.72
C VAL A 57 -14.78 -0.17 5.25
N PRO A 58 -14.00 -1.16 5.72
CA PRO A 58 -12.62 -1.36 5.30
C PRO A 58 -12.55 -1.93 3.88
N PHE A 59 -11.74 -1.29 3.02
CA PHE A 59 -11.49 -1.74 1.66
C PHE A 59 -10.08 -2.26 1.48
N LEU A 60 -9.07 -1.46 1.84
CA LEU A 60 -7.65 -1.85 1.82
C LEU A 60 -7.17 -2.01 3.26
N VAL A 61 -6.70 -3.21 3.62
CA VAL A 61 -6.38 -3.56 5.01
C VAL A 61 -4.97 -4.08 5.17
N ASP A 62 -4.47 -4.04 6.40
CA ASP A 62 -3.33 -4.86 6.78
C ASP A 62 -3.74 -6.33 6.83
N THR A 63 -2.84 -7.24 6.48
CA THR A 63 -3.16 -8.68 6.44
C THR A 63 -3.12 -9.35 7.81
N GLY A 64 -2.59 -8.70 8.85
CA GLY A 64 -2.50 -9.23 10.20
C GLY A 64 -1.29 -10.14 10.43
N THR A 65 -1.29 -10.90 11.52
CA THR A 65 -0.10 -11.64 12.01
C THR A 65 -0.16 -13.16 11.81
N TYR A 66 -1.36 -13.74 11.78
CA TYR A 66 -1.65 -15.18 11.82
C TYR A 66 -1.07 -15.90 13.03
N ARG A 67 0.15 -16.46 12.93
CA ARG A 67 0.78 -17.28 13.95
C ARG A 67 2.25 -16.93 14.06
N TYR A 68 2.80 -16.98 15.26
CA TYR A 68 4.24 -16.79 15.47
C TYR A 68 5.04 -18.07 15.20
N ASN A 69 4.46 -19.23 15.53
CA ASN A 69 5.13 -20.53 15.50
C ASN A 69 4.30 -21.56 14.74
N GLY A 70 4.95 -22.65 14.30
CA GLY A 70 4.29 -23.78 13.65
C GLY A 70 3.79 -23.54 12.22
N ALA A 71 4.08 -22.37 11.64
CA ALA A 71 3.75 -22.02 10.25
C ALA A 71 4.78 -21.04 9.67
N PRO A 72 6.06 -21.46 9.48
CA PRO A 72 7.16 -20.56 9.15
C PRO A 72 6.95 -19.78 7.84
N ASP A 73 6.41 -20.41 6.80
CA ASP A 73 6.18 -19.75 5.50
C ASP A 73 5.09 -18.68 5.60
N TYR A 74 4.00 -18.96 6.32
CA TYR A 74 2.97 -17.96 6.58
C TYR A 74 3.48 -16.86 7.50
N ARG A 75 4.28 -17.17 8.52
CA ARG A 75 4.88 -16.13 9.37
C ARG A 75 5.80 -15.24 8.54
N LYS A 76 6.61 -15.80 7.65
CA LYS A 76 7.44 -15.04 6.71
C LYS A 76 6.58 -14.18 5.78
N TYR A 77 5.49 -14.71 5.25
CA TYR A 77 4.55 -13.98 4.41
C TYR A 77 3.89 -12.80 5.15
N PHE A 78 3.16 -13.06 6.24
CA PHE A 78 2.38 -12.04 6.96
C PHE A 78 3.24 -10.91 7.53
N LYS A 79 4.52 -11.18 7.77
CA LYS A 79 5.49 -10.19 8.26
C LYS A 79 6.26 -9.48 7.14
N GLY A 80 6.21 -10.05 5.94
CA GLY A 80 6.95 -9.63 4.77
C GLY A 80 6.17 -8.64 3.93
N THR A 81 6.89 -7.88 3.11
CA THR A 81 6.39 -6.75 2.34
C THR A 81 5.29 -7.13 1.36
N ARG A 82 5.35 -8.34 0.80
CA ARG A 82 4.33 -8.82 -0.14
C ARG A 82 2.93 -8.90 0.48
N ALA A 83 2.82 -8.98 1.81
CA ALA A 83 1.56 -9.02 2.55
C ALA A 83 1.02 -7.63 2.96
N HIS A 84 1.59 -6.54 2.45
CA HIS A 84 1.18 -5.18 2.77
C HIS A 84 0.89 -4.36 1.51
N ASN A 85 0.21 -3.23 1.69
CA ASN A 85 -0.25 -2.38 0.59
C ASN A 85 0.87 -1.50 0.08
N THR A 86 1.95 -2.09 -0.43
CA THR A 86 3.21 -1.42 -0.82
C THR A 86 3.90 -2.22 -1.94
N VAL A 87 5.17 -1.92 -2.23
CA VAL A 87 5.91 -2.51 -3.36
C VAL A 87 7.05 -3.41 -2.88
N THR A 88 7.16 -4.60 -3.48
CA THR A 88 8.37 -5.45 -3.39
C THR A 88 9.31 -5.22 -4.57
N VAL A 89 10.61 -5.40 -4.33
CA VAL A 89 11.67 -5.33 -5.36
C VAL A 89 12.43 -6.65 -5.38
N ASP A 90 12.53 -7.28 -6.55
CA ASP A 90 13.14 -8.61 -6.78
C ASP A 90 12.57 -9.71 -5.88
N GLY A 91 11.28 -9.62 -5.55
CA GLY A 91 10.60 -10.53 -4.63
C GLY A 91 11.18 -10.50 -3.20
N ARG A 92 11.86 -9.42 -2.80
CA ARG A 92 12.47 -9.26 -1.49
C ARG A 92 11.63 -8.35 -0.60
N ASP A 93 11.71 -8.59 0.70
CA ASP A 93 11.16 -7.72 1.72
C ASP A 93 12.05 -6.48 1.96
N GLN A 94 11.45 -5.40 2.43
CA GLN A 94 12.13 -4.14 2.75
C GLN A 94 13.16 -4.31 3.90
N ALA A 95 12.97 -5.31 4.75
CA ALA A 95 13.86 -5.69 5.84
C ALA A 95 14.25 -7.19 5.73
N ILE A 96 15.30 -7.62 6.43
CA ILE A 96 15.73 -9.04 6.42
C ILE A 96 15.20 -9.75 7.65
N GLN A 97 14.21 -10.61 7.47
CA GLN A 97 13.70 -11.46 8.54
C GLN A 97 14.69 -12.59 8.85
N VAL A 98 15.12 -12.71 10.11
CA VAL A 98 16.07 -13.74 10.56
C VAL A 98 15.36 -14.87 11.30
N THR A 99 14.35 -14.54 12.10
CA THR A 99 13.51 -15.53 12.82
C THR A 99 12.03 -15.14 12.73
N SER A 100 11.13 -15.86 13.40
CA SER A 100 9.73 -15.45 13.54
C SER A 100 9.54 -14.05 14.15
N PHE A 101 10.57 -13.53 14.83
CA PHE A 101 10.54 -12.24 15.53
C PHE A 101 11.66 -11.30 15.07
N ILE A 102 12.89 -11.76 14.95
CA ILE A 102 14.04 -10.87 14.80
C ILE A 102 14.23 -10.44 13.35
N TRP A 103 14.50 -9.15 13.16
CA TRP A 103 14.99 -8.59 11.90
C TRP A 103 16.50 -8.35 11.98
N GLY A 104 17.23 -8.81 10.97
CA GLY A 104 18.69 -8.67 10.90
C GLY A 104 19.15 -7.37 10.26
N ARG A 105 18.34 -6.77 9.39
CA ARG A 105 18.58 -5.45 8.80
C ARG A 105 17.26 -4.71 8.62
N SER A 106 17.13 -3.58 9.30
CA SER A 106 15.98 -2.67 9.21
C SER A 106 16.14 -1.71 8.04
N TYR A 107 15.07 -0.97 7.74
CA TYR A 107 15.06 0.23 6.90
C TYR A 107 14.91 1.49 7.75
N GLN A 108 15.20 2.63 7.13
CA GLN A 108 14.68 3.94 7.49
C GLN A 108 13.52 4.27 6.56
N ALA A 109 12.41 4.73 7.13
CA ALA A 109 11.33 5.36 6.38
C ALA A 109 11.08 6.77 6.91
N ARG A 110 10.56 7.65 6.06
CA ARG A 110 10.27 9.03 6.43
C ARG A 110 9.22 9.66 5.53
N LEU A 111 8.47 10.60 6.11
CA LEU A 111 7.72 11.62 5.38
C LEU A 111 8.69 12.66 4.81
N THR A 112 8.74 12.78 3.48
CA THR A 112 9.62 13.73 2.77
C THR A 112 8.90 15.02 2.41
N ARG A 113 7.57 14.99 2.19
CA ARG A 113 6.79 16.17 1.84
C ARG A 113 5.34 16.05 2.33
N THR A 114 4.76 17.18 2.72
CA THR A 114 3.33 17.29 3.04
C THR A 114 2.84 18.66 2.61
N GLU A 115 1.77 18.70 1.83
CA GLU A 115 1.18 19.94 1.35
C GLU A 115 -0.33 19.84 1.40
N THR A 116 -0.95 20.69 2.22
CA THR A 116 -2.39 20.92 2.15
C THR A 116 -2.67 21.82 0.95
N ARG A 117 -3.53 21.37 0.05
CA ARG A 117 -3.98 22.10 -1.14
C ARG A 117 -5.46 22.47 -0.95
N VAL A 118 -5.96 23.41 -1.74
CA VAL A 118 -7.38 23.79 -1.69
C VAL A 118 -8.28 22.58 -1.97
N GLU A 119 -7.88 21.74 -2.93
CA GLU A 119 -8.66 20.60 -3.39
C GLU A 119 -8.15 19.25 -2.83
N GLY A 120 -7.26 19.27 -1.83
CA GLY A 120 -6.73 18.00 -1.33
C GLY A 120 -5.53 18.05 -0.42
N LEU A 121 -4.87 16.89 -0.28
CA LEU A 121 -3.65 16.71 0.49
C LEU A 121 -2.64 15.92 -0.34
N PHE A 122 -1.43 16.46 -0.47
CA PHE A 122 -0.29 15.75 -1.03
C PHE A 122 0.62 15.27 0.11
N LEU A 123 0.99 13.98 0.08
CA LEU A 123 1.95 13.37 0.99
C LEU A 123 3.01 12.66 0.14
N GLU A 124 4.28 12.78 0.49
CA GLU A 124 5.35 11.95 -0.09
C GLU A 124 6.15 11.30 1.03
N VAL A 125 6.39 10.01 0.90
CA VAL A 125 7.12 9.18 1.84
C VAL A 125 8.16 8.33 1.11
N ALA A 126 9.24 7.98 1.79
CA ALA A 126 10.32 7.19 1.20
C ALA A 126 10.89 6.20 2.20
N HIS A 127 11.41 5.07 1.71
CA HIS A 127 12.23 4.16 2.51
C HIS A 127 13.46 3.64 1.75
N ASP A 128 14.50 3.25 2.49
CA ASP A 128 15.80 2.82 1.95
C ASP A 128 16.07 1.31 2.05
N GLY A 129 15.05 0.53 2.40
CA GLY A 129 15.18 -0.91 2.70
C GLY A 129 15.81 -1.75 1.58
N TYR A 130 15.65 -1.35 0.32
CA TYR A 130 16.23 -2.03 -0.85
C TYR A 130 17.64 -1.55 -1.23
N THR A 131 18.21 -0.57 -0.52
CA THR A 131 19.61 -0.15 -0.73
C THR A 131 20.62 -1.23 -0.39
N ARG A 132 20.17 -2.28 0.32
CA ARG A 132 20.93 -3.49 0.62
C ARG A 132 21.09 -4.46 -0.55
N LEU A 133 20.29 -4.32 -1.61
CA LEU A 133 20.39 -5.17 -2.79
C LEU A 133 21.71 -4.89 -3.52
N LYS A 134 22.16 -5.84 -4.36
CA LYS A 134 23.38 -5.67 -5.16
C LYS A 134 23.32 -4.41 -6.05
N SER A 135 22.13 -4.13 -6.58
CA SER A 135 21.77 -2.90 -7.26
C SER A 135 20.82 -2.12 -6.34
N PRO A 136 21.31 -1.08 -5.63
CA PRO A 136 20.54 -0.38 -4.61
C PRO A 136 19.32 0.34 -5.16
N VAL A 137 18.19 0.24 -4.45
CA VAL A 137 16.95 0.95 -4.77
C VAL A 137 16.41 1.70 -3.54
N VAL A 138 15.93 2.92 -3.75
CA VAL A 138 15.10 3.68 -2.81
C VAL A 138 13.70 3.77 -3.41
N HIS A 139 12.70 3.40 -2.63
CA HIS A 139 11.30 3.47 -3.01
C HIS A 139 10.67 4.73 -2.42
N ARG A 140 10.00 5.51 -3.26
CA ARG A 140 9.21 6.68 -2.89
C ARG A 140 7.76 6.46 -3.29
N ARG A 141 6.86 6.82 -2.39
CA ARG A 141 5.43 6.81 -2.60
C ARG A 141 4.87 8.21 -2.37
N ALA A 142 4.12 8.71 -3.34
CA ALA A 142 3.32 9.92 -3.20
C ALA A 142 1.83 9.57 -3.17
N LEU A 143 1.08 10.20 -2.27
CA LEU A 143 -0.37 10.14 -2.20
C LEU A 143 -0.93 11.53 -2.52
N LEU A 144 -1.88 11.59 -3.45
CA LEU A 144 -2.76 12.74 -3.62
C LEU A 144 -4.16 12.32 -3.16
N VAL A 145 -4.62 12.90 -2.06
CA VAL A 145 -5.96 12.69 -1.50
C VAL A 145 -6.82 13.85 -1.96
N GLY A 146 -7.79 13.59 -2.84
CA GLY A 146 -8.75 14.60 -3.30
C GLY A 146 -9.83 14.85 -2.25
N SER A 147 -10.24 16.12 -2.09
CA SER A 147 -11.31 16.49 -1.15
C SER A 147 -12.62 15.76 -1.44
N GLU A 148 -12.91 15.47 -2.71
CA GLU A 148 -14.10 14.79 -3.21
C GLU A 148 -14.18 13.29 -2.88
N GLY A 149 -13.14 12.73 -2.24
CA GLY A 149 -13.07 11.32 -1.86
C GLY A 149 -12.38 10.44 -2.91
N SER A 150 -11.26 10.91 -3.47
CA SER A 150 -10.35 10.14 -4.31
C SER A 150 -8.98 9.99 -3.67
N LEU A 151 -8.25 8.96 -4.09
CA LEU A 151 -6.88 8.70 -3.71
C LEU A 151 -6.09 8.28 -4.95
N LEU A 152 -5.03 9.00 -5.28
CA LEU A 152 -3.99 8.55 -6.18
C LEU A 152 -2.76 8.13 -5.40
N VAL A 153 -2.22 6.96 -5.75
CA VAL A 153 -0.96 6.43 -5.23
C VAL A 153 0.04 6.37 -6.37
N ARG A 154 1.16 7.07 -6.21
CA ARG A 154 2.28 7.04 -7.15
C ARG A 154 3.49 6.40 -6.49
N ASP A 155 3.97 5.31 -7.07
CA ASP A 155 5.22 4.66 -6.64
C ASP A 155 6.32 4.91 -7.68
N THR A 156 7.46 5.40 -7.21
CA THR A 156 8.67 5.64 -8.00
C THR A 156 9.89 5.07 -7.30
N PHE A 157 10.91 4.78 -8.09
CA PHE A 157 12.11 4.13 -7.61
C PHE A 157 13.33 4.90 -8.13
N SER A 158 14.30 5.14 -7.25
CA SER A 158 15.61 5.66 -7.65
C SER A 158 16.68 4.63 -7.33
N GLY A 159 17.64 4.45 -8.22
CA GLY A 159 18.66 3.42 -8.08
C GLY A 159 19.33 3.14 -9.42
N THR A 160 20.12 2.09 -9.44
CA THR A 160 20.76 1.57 -10.66
C THR A 160 20.29 0.15 -10.94
N GLY A 161 20.50 -0.35 -12.15
CA GLY A 161 20.10 -1.72 -12.50
C GLY A 161 18.63 -1.88 -12.88
N SER A 162 18.30 -3.09 -13.34
CA SER A 162 16.97 -3.51 -13.74
C SER A 162 16.42 -4.51 -12.73
N HIS A 163 15.17 -4.33 -12.33
CA HIS A 163 14.55 -5.05 -11.22
C HIS A 163 13.14 -5.50 -11.58
N ASP A 164 12.66 -6.51 -10.85
CA ASP A 164 11.26 -6.92 -10.86
C ASP A 164 10.51 -6.21 -9.72
N PHE A 165 9.45 -5.48 -10.03
CA PHE A 165 8.62 -4.74 -9.08
C PHE A 165 7.24 -5.39 -8.97
N GLU A 166 6.70 -5.48 -7.75
CA GLU A 166 5.34 -5.95 -7.50
C GLU A 166 4.64 -5.03 -6.50
N GLN A 167 3.66 -4.28 -6.99
CA GLN A 167 2.78 -3.41 -6.20
C GLN A 167 1.54 -4.21 -5.78
N ASN A 168 1.21 -4.20 -4.48
CA ASN A 168 0.11 -4.98 -3.93
C ASN A 168 -0.89 -4.10 -3.18
N PHE A 169 -2.17 -4.46 -3.29
CA PHE A 169 -3.27 -3.88 -2.52
C PHE A 169 -4.20 -5.00 -2.02
N HIS A 170 -4.10 -5.32 -0.74
CA HIS A 170 -4.84 -6.34 -0.02
C HIS A 170 -6.21 -5.81 0.36
N LEU A 171 -7.22 -6.48 -0.17
CA LEU A 171 -8.62 -6.19 0.10
C LEU A 171 -9.03 -6.77 1.45
N HIS A 172 -10.01 -6.17 2.12
CA HIS A 172 -10.69 -6.84 3.23
C HIS A 172 -11.43 -8.10 2.72
N PRO A 173 -11.51 -9.21 3.48
CA PRO A 173 -12.13 -10.46 3.00
C PRO A 173 -13.59 -10.34 2.55
N GLU A 174 -14.32 -9.34 3.05
CA GLU A 174 -15.71 -9.09 2.67
C GLU A 174 -15.86 -8.26 1.38
N VAL A 175 -14.76 -7.72 0.84
CA VAL A 175 -14.78 -6.96 -0.40
C VAL A 175 -14.85 -7.90 -1.59
N ARG A 176 -15.93 -7.79 -2.36
CA ARG A 176 -16.07 -8.41 -3.67
C ARG A 176 -15.40 -7.50 -4.71
N ALA A 177 -14.45 -8.04 -5.45
CA ALA A 177 -13.81 -7.34 -6.57
C ALA A 177 -14.28 -7.93 -7.91
N THR A 178 -14.84 -7.08 -8.76
CA THR A 178 -15.27 -7.45 -10.12
C THR A 178 -14.68 -6.50 -11.14
N ARG A 179 -14.16 -7.04 -12.24
CA ARG A 179 -13.60 -6.23 -13.32
C ARG A 179 -14.73 -5.59 -14.15
N SER A 180 -14.61 -4.29 -14.40
CA SER A 180 -15.50 -3.48 -15.25
C SER A 180 -14.62 -2.62 -16.17
N GLY A 181 -14.36 -3.13 -17.38
CA GLY A 181 -13.40 -2.51 -18.30
C GLY A 181 -11.98 -2.46 -17.72
N GLU A 182 -11.44 -1.24 -17.60
CA GLU A 182 -10.13 -0.98 -16.99
C GLU A 182 -10.18 -0.77 -15.47
N TRP A 183 -11.37 -0.74 -14.89
CA TRP A 183 -11.59 -0.56 -13.46
C TRP A 183 -11.90 -1.88 -12.77
N TRP A 184 -11.52 -1.97 -11.50
CA TRP A 184 -12.03 -2.93 -10.55
C TRP A 184 -13.09 -2.24 -9.71
N ARG A 185 -14.33 -2.73 -9.78
CA ARG A 185 -15.40 -2.35 -8.86
C ARG A 185 -15.26 -3.19 -7.60
N LEU A 186 -15.16 -2.50 -6.47
CA LEU A 186 -14.98 -3.07 -5.13
C LEU A 186 -16.25 -2.83 -4.33
N GLU A 187 -16.88 -3.87 -3.83
CA GLU A 187 -18.17 -3.78 -3.13
C GLU A 187 -18.10 -4.50 -1.79
N ALA A 188 -18.48 -3.81 -0.72
CA ALA A 188 -18.62 -4.36 0.62
C ALA A 188 -19.77 -3.65 1.35
N ALA A 189 -20.60 -4.43 2.06
CA ALA A 189 -21.86 -3.94 2.64
C ALA A 189 -22.70 -3.19 1.58
N SER A 190 -22.98 -1.90 1.80
CA SER A 190 -23.70 -1.01 0.87
C SER A 190 -22.81 0.05 0.23
N VAL A 191 -21.49 -0.14 0.28
CA VAL A 191 -20.49 0.80 -0.25
C VAL A 191 -19.82 0.19 -1.49
N ALA A 192 -19.73 0.99 -2.54
CA ALA A 192 -18.99 0.66 -3.76
C ALA A 192 -17.85 1.66 -3.95
N CYS A 193 -16.70 1.16 -4.38
CA CYS A 193 -15.51 1.93 -4.73
C CYS A 193 -14.92 1.41 -6.03
N HIS A 194 -14.04 2.18 -6.65
CA HIS A 194 -13.41 1.81 -7.92
C HIS A 194 -11.89 1.95 -7.83
N MET A 195 -11.17 1.00 -8.40
CA MET A 195 -9.71 1.00 -8.40
C MET A 195 -9.16 0.69 -9.79
N ARG A 196 -8.11 1.41 -10.23
CA ARG A 196 -7.48 1.20 -11.54
C ARG A 196 -5.99 1.50 -11.51
N GLN A 197 -5.22 0.72 -12.27
CA GLN A 197 -3.86 1.08 -12.63
C GLN A 197 -3.87 2.03 -13.84
N MET A 198 -3.36 3.24 -13.66
CA MET A 198 -3.25 4.25 -14.72
C MET A 198 -1.88 4.26 -15.40
N ARG A 199 -0.83 3.89 -14.67
CA ARG A 199 0.54 3.68 -15.17
C ARG A 199 1.12 2.42 -14.55
N GLY A 200 1.83 1.63 -15.36
CA GLY A 200 2.21 0.26 -15.06
C GLY A 200 1.23 -0.75 -15.70
N LYS A 201 1.45 -2.04 -15.45
CA LYS A 201 0.58 -3.10 -15.98
C LYS A 201 -0.75 -3.16 -15.23
N ALA A 202 -1.82 -3.60 -15.91
CA ALA A 202 -3.14 -3.73 -15.32
C ALA A 202 -3.14 -4.60 -14.05
N LEU A 203 -3.97 -4.23 -13.06
CA LEU A 203 -4.13 -4.99 -11.82
C LEU A 203 -4.72 -6.38 -12.08
N THR A 204 -4.14 -7.40 -11.49
CA THR A 204 -4.63 -8.78 -11.45
C THR A 204 -5.14 -9.13 -10.05
N LEU A 205 -6.26 -9.85 -9.98
CA LEU A 205 -6.83 -10.31 -8.72
C LEU A 205 -6.25 -11.69 -8.35
N HIS A 206 -5.72 -11.79 -7.13
CA HIS A 206 -5.24 -13.02 -6.50
C HIS A 206 -6.06 -13.30 -5.24
N ALA A 207 -6.19 -14.57 -4.85
CA ALA A 207 -6.84 -14.94 -3.59
C ALA A 207 -6.43 -16.33 -3.09
N GLY A 208 -5.90 -16.41 -1.87
CA GLY A 208 -5.68 -17.66 -1.14
C GLY A 208 -4.71 -18.64 -1.78
N GLU A 209 -3.62 -18.17 -2.42
CA GLU A 209 -2.54 -19.00 -2.94
C GLU A 209 -1.74 -19.61 -1.78
N GLU A 210 -1.39 -20.89 -1.84
CA GLU A 210 -0.76 -21.60 -0.73
C GLU A 210 0.76 -21.70 -0.84
N ASP A 211 1.30 -21.87 -2.06
CA ASP A 211 2.73 -22.05 -2.30
C ASP A 211 3.20 -21.23 -3.54
N PRO A 212 3.85 -20.07 -3.35
CA PRO A 212 4.05 -19.38 -2.07
C PRO A 212 2.75 -18.77 -1.53
N PRO A 213 2.62 -18.54 -0.20
CA PRO A 213 1.45 -17.86 0.37
C PRO A 213 1.17 -16.48 -0.24
N PHE A 214 -0.06 -16.22 -0.67
CA PHE A 214 -0.52 -14.91 -1.14
C PHE A 214 -2.05 -14.77 -1.08
N GLY A 215 -2.56 -13.58 -0.75
CA GLY A 215 -4.01 -13.34 -0.65
C GLY A 215 -4.66 -14.02 0.56
N TRP A 216 -4.05 -13.80 1.72
CA TRP A 216 -4.58 -14.22 3.01
C TRP A 216 -4.72 -13.03 3.95
N HIS A 217 -5.75 -13.06 4.79
CA HIS A 217 -5.97 -12.12 5.89
C HIS A 217 -6.12 -12.89 7.20
N SER A 218 -5.59 -12.35 8.29
CA SER A 218 -5.60 -12.92 9.62
C SER A 218 -6.35 -11.98 10.57
N PRO A 219 -7.67 -12.16 10.76
CA PRO A 219 -8.46 -11.29 11.64
C PRO A 219 -8.12 -11.50 13.13
N SER A 220 -7.56 -12.66 13.49
CA SER A 220 -7.17 -12.99 14.86
C SER A 220 -6.08 -14.05 14.88
N TYR A 221 -5.38 -14.17 16.01
CA TYR A 221 -4.29 -15.12 16.17
C TYR A 221 -4.77 -16.55 15.91
N GLY A 222 -4.01 -17.30 15.11
CA GLY A 222 -4.30 -18.69 14.81
C GLY A 222 -5.26 -18.91 13.63
N LEU A 223 -5.93 -17.85 13.13
CA LEU A 223 -6.89 -17.89 12.05
C LEU A 223 -6.37 -17.15 10.81
N LYS A 224 -6.48 -17.77 9.64
CA LYS A 224 -6.31 -17.12 8.34
C LYS A 224 -7.52 -17.41 7.47
N VAL A 225 -7.95 -16.42 6.70
CA VAL A 225 -9.04 -16.52 5.72
C VAL A 225 -8.53 -16.06 4.36
N LYS A 226 -9.12 -16.57 3.28
CA LYS A 226 -8.80 -16.10 1.93
C LYS A 226 -9.21 -14.63 1.81
N SER A 227 -8.38 -13.83 1.16
CA SER A 227 -8.68 -12.44 0.85
C SER A 227 -8.20 -12.08 -0.54
N GLY A 228 -8.86 -11.10 -1.17
CA GLY A 228 -8.43 -10.58 -2.47
C GLY A 228 -7.17 -9.73 -2.37
N VAL A 229 -6.30 -9.81 -3.38
CA VAL A 229 -5.20 -8.86 -3.59
C VAL A 229 -5.23 -8.40 -5.03
N LEU A 230 -5.28 -7.09 -5.24
CA LEU A 230 -5.03 -6.50 -6.55
C LEU A 230 -3.53 -6.22 -6.67
N SER A 231 -2.87 -6.87 -7.62
CA SER A 231 -1.42 -6.80 -7.81
C SER A 231 -1.07 -6.29 -9.20
N SER A 232 -0.01 -5.49 -9.31
CA SER A 232 0.61 -5.14 -10.59
C SER A 232 2.09 -5.48 -10.54
N ARG A 233 2.59 -6.12 -11.60
CA ARG A 233 4.00 -6.49 -11.74
C ARG A 233 4.61 -5.79 -12.94
N ASP A 234 5.79 -5.21 -12.77
CA ASP A 234 6.55 -4.65 -13.87
C ASP A 234 8.05 -4.94 -13.74
N ARG A 235 8.79 -4.83 -14.85
CA ARG A 235 10.23 -5.05 -14.88
C ARG A 235 10.90 -3.98 -15.70
N GLY A 236 11.95 -3.39 -15.16
CA GLY A 236 12.74 -2.39 -15.88
C GLY A 236 13.81 -1.73 -15.03
N PRO A 237 14.54 -0.77 -15.60
CA PRO A 237 15.46 0.07 -14.85
C PRO A 237 14.75 0.75 -13.68
N ALA A 238 15.38 0.86 -12.51
CA ALA A 238 14.73 1.43 -11.32
C ALA A 238 14.07 2.79 -11.59
N ALA A 239 14.81 3.73 -12.20
CA ALA A 239 14.29 5.06 -12.53
C ALA A 239 13.27 5.07 -13.69
N GLY A 240 13.06 3.96 -14.39
CA GLY A 240 12.14 3.83 -15.51
C GLY A 240 10.78 3.20 -15.14
N VAL A 241 10.65 2.60 -13.95
CA VAL A 241 9.40 1.99 -13.51
C VAL A 241 8.58 3.00 -12.70
N LEU A 242 7.28 3.09 -13.01
CA LEU A 242 6.33 4.01 -12.41
C LEU A 242 4.98 3.30 -12.27
N PHE A 243 4.43 3.29 -11.05
CA PHE A 243 3.05 2.94 -10.82
C PHE A 243 2.24 4.20 -10.50
N ILE A 244 1.08 4.35 -11.13
CA ILE A 244 0.04 5.30 -10.70
C ILE A 244 -1.25 4.52 -10.59
N THR A 245 -1.82 4.48 -9.39
CA THR A 245 -3.04 3.72 -9.08
C THR A 245 -4.09 4.66 -8.50
N ALA A 246 -5.30 4.61 -9.04
CA ALA A 246 -6.44 5.38 -8.56
C ALA A 246 -7.36 4.52 -7.70
N PHE A 247 -7.87 5.12 -6.63
CA PHE A 247 -8.97 4.61 -5.80
C PHE A 247 -10.01 5.71 -5.63
N CYS A 248 -11.28 5.43 -5.93
CA CYS A 248 -12.37 6.40 -5.88
C CYS A 248 -13.56 5.86 -5.08
N THR A 249 -14.14 6.69 -4.21
CA THR A 249 -15.32 6.33 -3.40
C THR A 249 -16.67 6.47 -4.12
N GLY A 250 -16.66 7.06 -5.32
CA GLY A 250 -17.83 7.22 -6.20
C GLY A 250 -17.60 6.56 -7.56
N GLU A 251 -18.40 6.97 -8.55
CA GLU A 251 -18.19 6.56 -9.94
C GLU A 251 -16.79 6.97 -10.43
N PRO A 252 -16.17 6.18 -11.31
CA PRO A 252 -14.89 6.54 -11.89
C PRO A 252 -14.96 7.91 -12.59
N PRO A 253 -14.01 8.82 -12.32
CA PRO A 253 -13.95 10.08 -13.03
C PRO A 253 -13.57 9.85 -14.51
N GLY A 254 -13.88 10.84 -15.35
CA GLY A 254 -13.48 10.82 -16.76
C GLY A 254 -11.95 10.85 -16.93
N GLU A 255 -11.48 10.37 -18.09
CA GLU A 255 -10.04 10.29 -18.42
C GLU A 255 -9.27 11.60 -18.28
N ASP A 256 -9.90 12.74 -18.57
CA ASP A 256 -9.23 14.03 -18.52
C ASP A 256 -8.93 14.46 -17.08
N ILE A 257 -9.87 14.24 -16.16
CA ILE A 257 -9.70 14.48 -14.72
C ILE A 257 -8.59 13.57 -14.17
N LEU A 258 -8.57 12.30 -14.59
CA LEU A 258 -7.52 11.37 -14.18
C LEU A 258 -6.13 11.84 -14.63
N LYS A 259 -5.98 12.31 -15.88
CA LYS A 259 -4.71 12.83 -16.39
C LYS A 259 -4.25 14.08 -15.63
N GLU A 260 -5.17 14.99 -15.33
CA GLU A 260 -4.89 16.19 -14.55
C GLU A 260 -4.41 15.83 -13.14
N LEU A 261 -5.15 14.97 -12.43
CA LEU A 261 -4.76 14.52 -11.09
C LEU A 261 -3.41 13.78 -11.11
N ALA A 262 -3.15 12.97 -12.14
CA ALA A 262 -1.87 12.27 -12.30
C ALA A 262 -0.70 13.21 -12.63
N SER A 263 -0.96 14.36 -13.25
CA SER A 263 0.06 15.39 -13.52
C SER A 263 0.46 16.18 -12.27
N GLY A 264 -0.41 16.20 -11.25
CA GLY A 264 -0.17 16.85 -9.96
C GLY A 264 0.68 16.06 -8.96
N LEU A 265 1.18 14.88 -9.37
CA LEU A 265 1.97 13.93 -8.58
C LEU A 265 3.47 13.96 -8.86
#